data_AF-A0A1X1WFK0-F1
#
_entry.id   AF-A0A1X1WFK0-F1
#
_cell.length_a   1.000
_cell.length_b   1.000
_cell.length_c   1.000
_cell.angle_alpha   90.00
_cell.angle_beta   90.00
_cell.angle_gamma   90.00
#
_symmetry.space_group_name_H-M   'P 1'
#
loop_
_entity.id
_entity.type
_entity.pdbx_description
1 polymer ?
#
loop_
_entity_poly.entity_id
_entity_poly.type
_entity_poly.pdbx_seq_one_letter_code
_entity_poly.pdbx_strand_id
1 'polypeptide(L)'
;MPFSRLGVLVRAAGYERGSDKFLELLGDRLRNKGIGFSPELTDPANTVKTRVYFFDAKRPVKGLRPTYELFKEEKDLSRFLWLNKDVLSYAKKNNLKILSREKRLSNGVIIDLLAEDTKTGVLVGIELKAEEADDRVVGQAAKYMRALKLQANADGRPGARLLIVTGQPDDDLAELVQDDAEQFGVPTDWLLYRVRLELTEA
;
A
#
# COMPACT_ATOMS: atom_id res chain seq x y z
N MET A 1 -0.66 14.16 2.87
CA MET A 1 -2.04 14.47 3.37
C MET A 1 -2.09 14.47 4.90
N PRO A 2 -2.83 15.38 5.59
CA PRO A 2 -2.87 15.38 7.05
C PRO A 2 -3.62 14.16 7.59
N PHE A 3 -3.10 13.59 8.68
CA PHE A 3 -3.72 12.47 9.37
C PHE A 3 -3.53 12.57 10.88
N SER A 4 -4.32 11.81 11.63
CA SER A 4 -4.12 11.56 13.06
C SER A 4 -4.44 10.11 13.39
N ARG A 5 -3.89 9.58 14.49
CA ARG A 5 -4.31 8.28 14.99
C ARG A 5 -5.66 8.40 15.68
N LEU A 6 -6.56 7.44 15.46
CA LEU A 6 -7.90 7.45 16.07
C LEU A 6 -7.84 7.63 17.60
N GLY A 7 -6.94 6.92 18.28
CA GLY A 7 -6.78 7.08 19.73
C GLY A 7 -6.32 8.48 20.17
N VAL A 8 -5.59 9.20 19.32
CA VAL A 8 -5.20 10.60 19.58
C VAL A 8 -6.41 11.52 19.45
N LEU A 9 -7.24 11.32 18.43
CA LEU A 9 -8.48 12.08 18.23
C LEU A 9 -9.46 11.91 19.40
N VAL A 10 -9.66 10.67 19.83
CA VAL A 10 -10.53 10.33 20.96
C VAL A 10 -10.07 11.04 22.25
N ARG A 11 -8.76 10.98 22.55
CA ARG A 11 -8.19 11.67 23.72
C ARG A 11 -8.25 13.18 23.61
N ALA A 12 -7.99 13.73 22.44
CA ALA A 12 -8.09 15.17 22.20
C ALA A 12 -9.52 15.70 22.40
N ALA A 13 -10.53 14.85 22.22
CA ALA A 13 -11.93 15.16 22.52
C ALA A 13 -12.32 14.97 24.00
N GLY A 14 -11.38 14.58 24.87
CA GLY A 14 -11.60 14.40 26.30
C GLY A 14 -12.10 13.01 26.72
N TYR A 15 -12.01 12.00 25.85
CA TYR A 15 -12.46 10.64 26.13
C TYR A 15 -11.29 9.67 26.26
N GLU A 16 -11.39 8.70 27.18
CA GLU A 16 -10.41 7.62 27.31
C GLU A 16 -10.58 6.53 26.25
N ARG A 17 -11.82 6.29 25.82
CA ARG A 17 -12.19 5.27 24.81
C ARG A 17 -13.25 5.82 23.85
N GLY A 18 -13.18 5.39 22.60
CA GLY A 18 -14.20 5.69 21.60
C GLY A 18 -15.36 4.70 21.73
N SER A 19 -16.52 5.16 22.18
CA SER A 19 -17.77 4.40 22.03
C SER A 19 -18.38 4.69 20.65
N ASP A 20 -19.16 3.76 20.10
CA ASP A 20 -19.78 3.93 18.78
C ASP A 20 -20.57 5.23 18.68
N LYS A 21 -21.43 5.51 19.66
CA LYS A 21 -22.20 6.75 19.75
C LYS A 21 -21.33 8.01 19.74
N PHE A 22 -20.16 7.96 20.41
CA PHE A 22 -19.22 9.08 20.39
C PHE A 22 -18.56 9.24 19.02
N LEU A 23 -18.12 8.14 18.40
CA LEU A 23 -17.46 8.14 17.10
C LEU A 23 -18.40 8.62 15.99
N GLU A 24 -19.68 8.23 16.04
CA GLU A 24 -20.75 8.76 15.18
C GLU A 24 -20.88 10.27 15.34
N LEU A 25 -21.03 10.76 16.58
CA LEU A 25 -21.15 12.18 16.88
C LEU A 25 -19.92 12.98 16.42
N LEU A 26 -18.72 12.43 16.60
CA LEU A 26 -17.48 13.06 16.14
C LEU A 26 -17.44 13.13 14.61
N GLY A 27 -17.83 12.05 13.93
CA GLY A 27 -17.93 12.00 12.47
C GLY A 27 -18.89 13.06 11.93
N ASP A 28 -20.07 13.18 12.53
CA ASP A 28 -21.06 14.20 12.14
C ASP A 28 -20.55 15.62 12.34
N ARG A 29 -19.84 15.87 13.45
CA ARG A 29 -19.22 17.18 13.71
C ARG A 29 -18.16 17.53 12.65
N LEU A 30 -17.32 16.58 12.26
CA LEU A 30 -16.32 16.79 11.20
C LEU A 30 -16.99 17.10 9.86
N ARG A 31 -17.99 16.31 9.47
CA ARG A 31 -18.77 16.52 8.24
C ARG A 31 -19.47 17.89 8.22
N ASN A 32 -20.09 18.29 9.33
CA ASN A 32 -20.73 19.60 9.49
C ASN A 32 -19.74 20.78 9.38
N LYS A 33 -18.45 20.54 9.54
CA LYS A 33 -17.37 21.52 9.32
C LYS A 33 -16.78 21.44 7.91
N GLY A 34 -17.32 20.60 7.03
CA GLY A 34 -16.79 20.39 5.67
C GLY A 34 -15.50 19.56 5.64
N ILE A 35 -15.21 18.82 6.72
CA ILE A 35 -14.03 17.96 6.81
C ILE A 35 -14.43 16.54 6.43
N GLY A 36 -13.90 16.06 5.32
CA GLY A 36 -13.94 14.65 4.95
C GLY A 36 -12.85 13.88 5.72
N PHE A 37 -13.12 12.61 5.97
CA PHE A 37 -12.15 11.72 6.60
C PHE A 37 -12.27 10.30 6.08
N SER A 38 -11.20 9.53 6.22
CA SER A 38 -11.16 8.10 5.91
C SER A 38 -10.11 7.41 6.78
N PRO A 39 -10.34 6.17 7.24
CA PRO A 39 -11.59 5.40 7.16
C PRO A 39 -12.73 6.07 7.94
N GLU A 40 -13.96 5.57 7.80
CA GLU A 40 -15.05 5.97 8.70
C GLU A 40 -14.64 5.69 10.16
N LEU A 41 -14.95 6.61 11.09
CA LEU A 41 -14.50 6.48 12.47
C LEU A 41 -15.09 5.25 13.16
N THR A 42 -16.30 4.85 12.75
CA THR A 42 -17.06 3.69 13.24
C THR A 42 -16.72 2.39 12.52
N ASP A 43 -15.73 2.38 11.61
CA ASP A 43 -15.28 1.16 10.97
C ASP A 43 -14.86 0.13 12.04
N PRO A 44 -15.47 -1.08 12.06
CA PRO A 44 -15.27 -2.06 13.13
C PRO A 44 -13.85 -2.63 13.17
N ALA A 45 -13.07 -2.48 12.10
CA ALA A 45 -11.68 -2.90 12.05
C ALA A 45 -10.71 -1.79 12.53
N ASN A 46 -11.23 -0.61 12.90
CA ASN A 46 -10.41 0.45 13.47
C ASN A 46 -9.83 0.05 14.82
N THR A 47 -8.60 0.50 15.07
CA THR A 47 -7.94 0.42 16.37
C THR A 47 -7.49 1.81 16.80
N VAL A 48 -7.02 1.94 18.05
CA VAL A 48 -6.42 3.20 18.53
C VAL A 48 -5.21 3.66 17.70
N LYS A 49 -4.61 2.76 16.92
CA LYS A 49 -3.45 3.05 16.05
C LYS A 49 -3.85 3.42 14.62
N THR A 50 -5.09 3.17 14.21
CA THR A 50 -5.55 3.44 12.85
C THR A 50 -5.33 4.90 12.49
N ARG A 51 -4.69 5.15 11.34
CA ARG A 51 -4.56 6.49 10.78
C ARG A 51 -5.88 6.90 10.16
N VAL A 52 -6.39 8.03 10.61
CA VAL A 52 -7.54 8.73 10.05
C VAL A 52 -6.99 9.91 9.27
N TYR A 53 -7.17 9.85 7.95
CA TYR A 53 -6.83 10.91 7.03
C TYR A 53 -7.92 11.97 7.03
N PHE A 54 -7.53 13.23 6.89
CA PHE A 54 -8.44 14.36 6.80
C PHE A 54 -8.25 15.09 5.48
N PHE A 55 -9.35 15.51 4.88
CA PHE A 55 -9.34 16.23 3.61
C PHE A 55 -10.54 17.18 3.51
N ASP A 56 -10.49 18.10 2.56
CA ASP A 56 -11.65 18.95 2.23
C ASP A 56 -12.76 18.06 1.66
N ALA A 57 -13.95 18.06 2.28
CA ALA A 57 -15.08 17.26 1.82
C ALA A 57 -15.51 17.59 0.37
N LYS A 58 -15.20 18.79 -0.12
CA LYS A 58 -15.45 19.21 -1.51
C LYS A 58 -14.39 18.69 -2.48
N ARG A 59 -13.26 18.19 -1.99
CA ARG A 59 -12.15 17.64 -2.76
C ARG A 59 -11.75 16.27 -2.19
N PRO A 60 -12.61 15.26 -2.34
CA PRO A 60 -12.35 13.94 -1.79
C PRO A 60 -11.11 13.33 -2.43
N VAL A 61 -10.34 12.62 -1.62
CA VAL A 61 -9.16 11.89 -2.08
C VAL A 61 -9.62 10.56 -2.68
N LYS A 62 -9.13 10.26 -3.89
CA LYS A 62 -9.44 9.01 -4.58
C LYS A 62 -8.62 7.85 -4.02
N GLY A 63 -9.23 6.67 -3.97
CA GLY A 63 -8.51 5.43 -3.69
C GLY A 63 -8.38 5.05 -2.22
N LEU A 64 -8.72 5.94 -1.27
CA LEU A 64 -8.81 5.62 0.14
C LEU A 64 -9.77 4.44 0.38
N ARG A 65 -9.40 3.55 1.30
CA ARG A 65 -10.13 2.32 1.61
C ARG A 65 -10.62 2.29 3.06
N PRO A 66 -11.79 1.66 3.32
CA PRO A 66 -12.16 1.28 4.67
C PRO A 66 -11.14 0.32 5.27
N THR A 67 -10.95 0.40 6.58
CA THR A 67 -9.96 -0.38 7.32
C THR A 67 -10.31 -1.86 7.39
N TYR A 68 -11.59 -2.23 7.29
CA TYR A 68 -12.01 -3.63 7.19
C TYR A 68 -11.69 -4.28 5.84
N GLU A 69 -11.42 -3.51 4.78
CA GLU A 69 -11.02 -4.03 3.46
C GLU A 69 -9.50 -4.25 3.36
N LEU A 70 -8.73 -3.84 4.37
CA LEU A 70 -7.27 -3.90 4.37
C LEU A 70 -6.74 -5.12 5.13
N PHE A 71 -5.65 -5.69 4.60
CA PHE A 71 -4.80 -6.60 5.37
C PHE A 71 -4.13 -5.85 6.52
N LYS A 72 -3.99 -6.51 7.68
CA LYS A 72 -3.31 -5.95 8.86
C LYS A 72 -1.82 -6.21 8.88
N GLU A 73 -1.38 -7.26 8.19
CA GLU A 73 0.02 -7.65 8.15
C GLU A 73 0.48 -7.88 6.71
N GLU A 74 1.69 -7.40 6.39
CA GLU A 74 2.30 -7.54 5.05
C GLU A 74 2.44 -9.01 4.66
N LYS A 75 2.67 -9.90 5.64
CA LYS A 75 2.75 -11.36 5.42
C LYS A 75 1.45 -11.95 4.88
N ASP A 76 0.30 -11.42 5.30
CA ASP A 76 -1.02 -11.92 4.89
C ASP A 76 -1.35 -11.43 3.49
N LEU A 77 -1.04 -10.17 3.18
CA LEU A 77 -1.10 -9.64 1.82
C LEU A 77 -0.17 -10.42 0.87
N SER A 78 1.07 -10.67 1.27
CA SER A 78 2.05 -11.46 0.52
C SER A 78 1.53 -12.87 0.22
N ARG A 79 1.00 -13.55 1.24
CA ARG A 79 0.38 -14.87 1.09
C ARG A 79 -0.80 -14.82 0.14
N PHE A 80 -1.70 -13.86 0.30
CA PHE A 80 -2.90 -13.72 -0.53
C PHE A 80 -2.53 -13.51 -2.01
N LEU A 81 -1.63 -12.57 -2.30
CA LEU A 81 -1.17 -12.31 -3.67
C LEU A 81 -0.47 -13.54 -4.27
N TRP A 82 0.33 -14.25 -3.49
CA TRP A 82 1.02 -15.46 -3.97
C TRP A 82 0.07 -16.61 -4.33
N LEU A 83 -0.95 -16.84 -3.50
CA LEU A 83 -1.95 -17.88 -3.74
C LEU A 83 -2.84 -17.55 -4.95
N ASN A 84 -3.02 -16.25 -5.24
CA ASN A 84 -3.89 -15.78 -6.31
C ASN A 84 -3.12 -15.21 -7.52
N LYS A 85 -1.79 -15.41 -7.60
CA LYS A 85 -0.92 -14.72 -8.57
C LYS A 85 -1.37 -14.91 -10.03
N ASP A 86 -1.90 -16.08 -10.36
CA ASP A 86 -2.31 -16.45 -11.72
C ASP A 86 -3.64 -15.81 -12.15
N VAL A 87 -4.42 -15.29 -11.19
CA VAL A 87 -5.70 -14.60 -11.44
C VAL A 87 -5.64 -13.10 -11.21
N LEU A 88 -4.48 -12.54 -10.86
CA LEU A 88 -4.31 -11.10 -10.71
C LEU A 88 -4.46 -10.40 -12.06
N SER A 89 -5.57 -9.67 -12.22
CA SER A 89 -5.91 -8.98 -13.47
C SER A 89 -4.82 -7.99 -13.91
N TYR A 90 -4.19 -7.28 -12.97
CA TYR A 90 -3.06 -6.40 -13.26
C TYR A 90 -1.87 -7.18 -13.81
N ALA A 91 -1.51 -8.31 -13.18
CA ALA A 91 -0.39 -9.13 -13.60
C ALA A 91 -0.59 -9.65 -15.03
N LYS A 92 -1.79 -10.18 -15.32
CA LYS A 92 -2.16 -10.65 -16.66
C LYS A 92 -2.10 -9.54 -17.71
N LYS A 93 -2.62 -8.34 -17.42
CA LYS A 93 -2.62 -7.20 -18.35
C LYS A 93 -1.23 -6.64 -18.61
N ASN A 94 -0.32 -6.77 -17.66
CA ASN A 94 1.03 -6.21 -17.73
C ASN A 94 2.13 -7.26 -17.95
N ASN A 95 1.76 -8.47 -18.42
CA ASN A 95 2.69 -9.58 -18.69
C ASN A 95 3.55 -9.96 -17.46
N LEU A 96 3.05 -9.76 -16.25
CA LEU A 96 3.82 -9.99 -15.04
C LEU A 96 3.62 -11.43 -14.56
N LYS A 97 4.73 -12.17 -14.41
CA LYS A 97 4.75 -13.51 -13.82
C LYS A 97 5.48 -13.49 -12.49
N ILE A 98 4.78 -13.74 -11.39
CA ILE A 98 5.37 -13.79 -10.05
C ILE A 98 6.13 -15.12 -9.89
N LEU A 99 7.43 -15.04 -9.62
CA LEU A 99 8.37 -16.15 -9.59
C LEU A 99 8.62 -16.69 -8.19
N SER A 100 8.73 -15.82 -7.19
CA SER A 100 9.06 -16.22 -5.81
C SER A 100 8.58 -15.20 -4.78
N ARG A 101 8.53 -15.64 -3.51
CA ARG A 101 8.31 -14.80 -2.32
C ARG A 101 9.62 -14.66 -1.54
N GLU A 102 9.78 -13.54 -0.85
CA GLU A 102 10.86 -13.29 0.12
C GLU A 102 12.24 -13.62 -0.47
N LYS A 103 12.46 -13.17 -1.70
CA LYS A 103 13.67 -13.51 -2.45
C LYS A 103 14.83 -12.64 -1.98
N ARG A 104 15.91 -13.28 -1.54
CA ARG A 104 17.19 -12.61 -1.32
C ARG A 104 17.83 -12.25 -2.66
N LEU A 105 18.11 -10.96 -2.84
CA LEU A 105 18.79 -10.37 -4.00
C LEU A 105 20.31 -10.32 -3.77
N SER A 106 21.06 -9.92 -4.80
CA SER A 106 22.54 -10.00 -4.82
C SER A 106 23.25 -9.24 -3.68
N ASN A 107 22.65 -8.19 -3.12
CA ASN A 107 23.20 -7.41 -2.01
C ASN A 107 22.66 -7.84 -0.63
N GLY A 108 22.02 -9.01 -0.54
CA GLY A 108 21.47 -9.55 0.70
C GLY A 108 20.11 -8.99 1.11
N VAL A 109 19.60 -7.98 0.39
CA VAL A 109 18.26 -7.43 0.60
C VAL A 109 17.21 -8.46 0.18
N ILE A 110 16.10 -8.52 0.92
CA ILE A 110 14.99 -9.44 0.66
C ILE A 110 13.83 -8.63 0.09
N ILE A 111 13.33 -9.00 -1.10
CA ILE A 111 12.14 -8.40 -1.71
C ILE A 111 10.92 -9.28 -1.42
N ASP A 112 9.75 -8.67 -1.16
CA ASP A 112 8.55 -9.42 -0.77
C ASP A 112 8.11 -10.40 -1.85
N LEU A 113 8.02 -9.93 -3.10
CA LEU A 113 7.81 -10.80 -4.25
C LEU A 113 8.79 -10.42 -5.37
N LEU A 114 9.26 -11.43 -6.08
CA LEU A 114 10.02 -11.25 -7.31
C LEU A 114 9.21 -11.78 -8.48
N ALA A 115 9.16 -11.00 -9.55
CA ALA A 115 8.45 -11.31 -10.78
C ALA A 115 9.32 -11.01 -12.00
N GLU A 116 8.84 -11.40 -13.17
CA GLU A 116 9.37 -10.96 -14.46
C GLU A 116 8.25 -10.41 -15.33
N ASP A 117 8.56 -9.40 -16.12
CA ASP A 117 7.75 -9.06 -17.28
C ASP A 117 8.10 -10.04 -18.41
N THR A 118 7.17 -10.94 -18.74
CA THR A 118 7.38 -12.00 -19.72
C THR A 118 7.48 -11.49 -21.16
N LYS A 119 7.10 -10.24 -21.43
CA LYS A 119 7.22 -9.62 -22.75
C LYS A 119 8.60 -9.00 -22.93
N THR A 120 9.15 -8.35 -21.91
CA THR A 120 10.41 -7.60 -22.01
C THR A 120 11.59 -8.34 -21.38
N GLY A 121 11.36 -9.34 -20.53
CA GLY A 121 12.38 -10.05 -19.77
C GLY A 121 12.89 -9.28 -18.54
N VAL A 122 12.37 -8.07 -18.29
CA VAL A 122 12.76 -7.21 -17.17
C VAL A 122 12.44 -7.87 -15.83
N LEU A 123 13.38 -7.75 -14.89
CA LEU A 123 13.20 -8.21 -13.52
C LEU A 123 12.32 -7.23 -12.74
N VAL A 124 11.26 -7.72 -12.10
CA VAL A 124 10.32 -6.86 -11.38
C VAL A 124 10.31 -7.23 -9.90
N GLY A 125 10.79 -6.32 -9.05
CA GLY A 125 10.59 -6.44 -7.60
C GLY A 125 9.24 -5.87 -7.20
N ILE A 126 8.60 -6.48 -6.22
CA ILE A 126 7.32 -5.99 -5.66
C ILE A 126 7.50 -5.86 -4.15
N GLU A 127 7.35 -4.64 -3.65
CA GLU A 127 7.28 -4.30 -2.23
C GLU A 127 5.81 -4.18 -1.82
N LEU A 128 5.44 -4.71 -0.67
CA LEU A 128 4.06 -4.78 -0.19
C LEU A 128 3.89 -3.95 1.08
N LYS A 129 2.85 -3.11 1.11
CA LYS A 129 2.36 -2.41 2.30
C LYS A 129 0.92 -2.83 2.56
N ALA A 130 0.69 -3.44 3.71
CA ALA A 130 -0.62 -3.99 4.06
C ALA A 130 -1.67 -2.89 4.20
N GLU A 131 -1.36 -1.82 4.92
CA GLU A 131 -2.23 -0.65 5.03
C GLU A 131 -1.57 0.51 4.28
N GLU A 132 -1.15 1.55 4.97
CA GLU A 132 -0.36 2.63 4.43
C GLU A 132 1.16 2.40 4.49
N ALA A 133 1.88 3.07 3.60
CA ALA A 133 3.33 3.19 3.72
C ALA A 133 3.72 4.18 4.85
N ASP A 134 4.98 4.14 5.26
CA ASP A 134 5.59 5.17 6.10
C ASP A 134 6.86 5.71 5.42
N ASP A 135 7.43 6.79 5.94
CA ASP A 135 8.59 7.48 5.35
C ASP A 135 9.80 6.57 5.13
N ARG A 136 9.89 5.42 5.82
CA ARG A 136 10.97 4.45 5.60
C ARG A 136 10.87 3.80 4.23
N VAL A 137 9.69 3.83 3.59
CA VAL A 137 9.47 3.27 2.25
C VAL A 137 10.38 3.90 1.22
N VAL A 138 10.70 5.19 1.33
CA VAL A 138 11.59 5.89 0.39
C VAL A 138 12.98 5.26 0.43
N GLY A 139 13.58 5.19 1.63
CA GLY A 139 14.88 4.56 1.82
C GLY A 139 14.90 3.06 1.51
N GLN A 140 13.77 2.35 1.71
CA GLN A 140 13.62 0.95 1.31
C GLN A 140 13.59 0.82 -0.22
N ALA A 141 12.79 1.62 -0.92
CA ALA A 141 12.69 1.64 -2.37
C ALA A 141 14.05 1.87 -3.03
N ALA A 142 14.81 2.88 -2.61
CA ALA A 142 16.17 3.12 -3.09
C ALA A 142 17.13 1.93 -2.89
N LYS A 143 16.97 1.17 -1.78
CA LYS A 143 17.75 -0.06 -1.56
C LYS A 143 17.33 -1.17 -2.50
N TYR A 144 16.02 -1.36 -2.71
CA TYR A 144 15.51 -2.38 -3.62
C TYR A 144 15.85 -2.08 -5.07
N MET A 145 15.72 -0.84 -5.54
CA MET A 145 16.07 -0.45 -6.91
C MET A 145 17.53 -0.81 -7.23
N ARG A 146 18.46 -0.44 -6.34
CA ARG A 146 19.88 -0.83 -6.46
C ARG A 146 20.07 -2.35 -6.48
N ALA A 147 19.41 -3.06 -5.56
CA ALA A 147 19.49 -4.52 -5.46
C ALA A 147 18.98 -5.22 -6.73
N LEU A 148 17.84 -4.76 -7.27
CA LEU A 148 17.20 -5.31 -8.45
C LEU A 148 18.03 -5.02 -9.70
N LYS A 149 18.60 -3.83 -9.84
CA LYS A 149 19.48 -3.49 -10.96
C LYS A 149 20.72 -4.39 -10.98
N LEU A 150 21.34 -4.63 -9.81
CA LEU A 150 22.46 -5.57 -9.69
C LEU A 150 22.04 -7.01 -10.02
N GLN A 151 20.90 -7.47 -9.48
CA GLN A 151 20.38 -8.81 -9.74
C GLN A 151 20.03 -9.01 -11.22
N ALA A 152 19.40 -8.03 -11.87
CA ALA A 152 19.07 -8.08 -13.28
C ALA A 152 20.33 -8.22 -14.14
N ASN A 153 21.38 -7.44 -13.84
CA ASN A 153 22.67 -7.55 -14.54
C ASN A 153 23.32 -8.93 -14.33
N ALA A 154 23.30 -9.44 -13.09
CA ALA A 154 23.85 -10.75 -12.77
C ALA A 154 23.09 -11.89 -13.48
N ASP A 155 21.79 -11.74 -13.65
CA ASP A 155 20.91 -12.70 -14.35
C ASP A 155 20.91 -12.51 -15.88
N GLY A 156 21.67 -11.54 -16.42
CA GLY A 156 21.69 -11.23 -17.85
C GLY A 156 20.36 -10.67 -18.39
N ARG A 157 19.55 -10.04 -17.53
CA ARG A 157 18.24 -9.46 -17.88
C ARG A 157 18.38 -8.02 -18.41
N PRO A 158 17.44 -7.55 -19.27
CA PRO A 158 17.54 -6.21 -19.88
C PRO A 158 17.44 -5.03 -18.91
N GLY A 159 16.95 -5.25 -17.70
CA GLY A 159 16.82 -4.21 -16.69
C GLY A 159 15.96 -4.64 -15.50
N ALA A 160 15.62 -3.66 -14.67
CA ALA A 160 14.81 -3.83 -13.47
C ALA A 160 13.67 -2.82 -13.39
N ARG A 161 12.59 -3.18 -12.69
CA ARG A 161 11.47 -2.31 -12.29
C ARG A 161 11.07 -2.62 -10.84
N LEU A 162 10.55 -1.62 -10.13
CA LEU A 162 9.96 -1.80 -8.80
C LEU A 162 8.45 -1.53 -8.86
N LEU A 163 7.67 -2.36 -8.19
CA LEU A 163 6.25 -2.11 -7.92
C LEU A 163 6.07 -1.96 -6.41
N ILE A 164 5.40 -0.90 -5.97
CA ILE A 164 4.95 -0.76 -4.58
C ILE A 164 3.45 -1.01 -4.56
N VAL A 165 3.01 -2.07 -3.87
CA VAL A 165 1.60 -2.41 -3.71
C VAL A 165 1.16 -2.02 -2.31
N THR A 166 0.21 -1.09 -2.20
CA THR A 166 -0.23 -0.52 -0.92
C THR A 166 -1.76 -0.56 -0.77
N GLY A 167 -2.25 -0.56 0.46
CA GLY A 167 -3.67 -0.51 0.79
C GLY A 167 -4.25 0.89 0.76
N GLN A 168 -3.42 1.90 1.06
CA GLN A 168 -3.79 3.32 1.03
C GLN A 168 -2.87 4.13 0.11
N PRO A 169 -3.41 5.12 -0.62
CA PRO A 169 -2.61 6.05 -1.41
C PRO A 169 -1.79 6.99 -0.53
N ASP A 170 -0.61 7.35 -1.00
CA ASP A 170 0.22 8.40 -0.42
C ASP A 170 0.98 9.10 -1.55
N ASP A 171 0.39 10.19 -2.07
CA ASP A 171 0.93 10.90 -3.22
C ASP A 171 2.27 11.57 -2.90
N ASP A 172 2.45 12.03 -1.65
CA ASP A 172 3.68 12.69 -1.18
C ASP A 172 4.84 11.67 -1.17
N LEU A 173 4.63 10.48 -0.60
CA LEU A 173 5.64 9.41 -0.63
C LEU A 173 5.85 8.85 -2.03
N ALA A 174 4.80 8.80 -2.86
CA ALA A 174 4.92 8.35 -4.24
C ALA A 174 5.82 9.27 -5.05
N GLU A 175 5.67 10.59 -4.92
CA GLU A 175 6.53 11.59 -5.56
C GLU A 175 7.99 11.43 -5.13
N LEU A 176 8.26 11.32 -3.83
CA LEU A 176 9.62 11.11 -3.31
C LEU A 176 10.28 9.82 -3.83
N VAL A 177 9.51 8.74 -3.99
CA VAL A 177 10.03 7.50 -4.56
C VAL A 177 10.29 7.63 -6.07
N GLN A 178 9.58 8.51 -6.79
CA GLN A 178 9.86 8.74 -8.20
C GLN A 178 11.20 9.44 -8.42
N ASP A 179 11.58 10.37 -7.56
CA ASP A 179 12.91 11.01 -7.62
C ASP A 179 14.03 9.96 -7.54
N ASP A 180 13.90 8.98 -6.63
CA ASP A 180 14.81 7.84 -6.53
C ASP A 180 14.76 6.96 -7.79
N ALA A 181 13.57 6.71 -8.35
CA ALA A 181 13.39 5.90 -9.55
C ALA A 181 14.15 6.47 -10.75
N GLU A 182 14.07 7.78 -10.95
CA GLU A 182 14.82 8.51 -11.97
C GLU A 182 16.33 8.45 -11.70
N GLN A 183 16.75 8.73 -10.46
CA GLN A 183 18.17 8.69 -10.06
C GLN A 183 18.81 7.33 -10.33
N PHE A 184 18.12 6.23 -9.99
CA PHE A 184 18.66 4.88 -10.17
C PHE A 184 18.41 4.29 -11.55
N GLY A 185 17.56 4.94 -12.37
CA GLY A 185 17.12 4.43 -13.67
C GLY A 185 16.37 3.10 -13.53
N VAL A 186 15.53 2.99 -12.50
CA VAL A 186 14.68 1.82 -12.23
C VAL A 186 13.24 2.31 -12.19
N PRO A 187 12.46 2.12 -13.26
CA PRO A 187 11.06 2.52 -13.29
C PRO A 187 10.32 1.99 -12.06
N THR A 188 9.53 2.84 -11.41
CA THR A 188 8.80 2.48 -10.21
C THR A 188 7.34 2.89 -10.32
N ASP A 189 6.43 1.99 -9.97
CA ASP A 189 5.00 2.27 -10.00
C ASP A 189 4.33 1.90 -8.68
N TRP A 190 3.29 2.67 -8.34
CA TRP A 190 2.47 2.45 -7.16
C TRP A 190 1.13 1.83 -7.56
N LEU A 191 0.75 0.76 -6.87
CA LEU A 191 -0.47 0.03 -7.10
C LEU A 191 -1.29 0.01 -5.82
N LEU A 192 -2.57 0.36 -5.95
CA LEU A 192 -3.54 0.15 -4.88
C LEU A 192 -4.17 -1.22 -5.04
N TYR A 193 -4.03 -2.09 -4.04
CA TYR A 193 -4.76 -3.35 -4.04
C TYR A 193 -6.21 -3.13 -3.59
N ARG A 194 -7.07 -4.07 -3.99
CA ARG A 194 -8.45 -4.16 -3.49
C ARG A 194 -8.87 -5.62 -3.45
N VAL A 195 -9.41 -6.04 -2.32
CA VAL A 195 -10.06 -7.35 -2.18
C VAL A 195 -11.56 -7.17 -2.37
N ARG A 196 -12.19 -8.07 -3.13
CA ARG A 196 -13.65 -8.16 -3.25
C ARG A 196 -14.07 -9.57 -2.89
N LEU A 197 -15.02 -9.69 -1.97
CA LEU A 197 -15.63 -10.94 -1.57
C LEU A 197 -17.10 -10.89 -1.98
N GLU A 198 -17.59 -11.98 -2.57
CA GLU A 198 -18.99 -12.13 -2.97
C GLU A 198 -19.45 -13.52 -2.52
N LEU A 199 -20.67 -13.61 -1.98
CA LEU A 199 -21.36 -14.85 -1.66
C LEU A 199 -22.59 -14.95 -2.56
N THR A 200 -22.80 -16.12 -3.15
CA THR A 200 -23.98 -16.43 -3.98
C THR A 200 -24.74 -17.59 -3.36
N GLU A 201 -26.02 -17.73 -3.70
CA GLU A 201 -26.76 -18.96 -3.39
C GLU A 201 -26.05 -20.18 -4.00
N ALA A 202 -26.15 -21.32 -3.31
CA ALA A 202 -25.50 -22.58 -3.70
C ALA A 202 -26.26 -23.30 -4.82
#